data_AF-A0A0N0D633-F1
#
_entry.id   AF-A0A0N0D633-F1
#
_cell.length_a   1.000
_cell.length_b   1.000
_cell.length_c   1.000
_cell.angle_alpha   90.00
_cell.angle_beta   90.00
_cell.angle_gamma   90.00
#
_symmetry.space_group_name_H-M   'P 1'
#
loop_
_entity.id
_entity.type
_entity.pdbx_description
1 polymer ?
#
loop_
_entity_poly.entity_id
_entity_poly.type
_entity_poly.pdbx_seq_one_letter_code
_entity_poly.pdbx_strand_id
1 'polypeptide(L)'
;MGKDVDLKLKPGQEIKIIGADHSANTITVQSKDKQYIIDCEKDIDLSVYKIEERDFAVGSQIVMTKNDKKFKVKNGLKGKITNISESGMFQVEIPNQNRIVDFKPEQYSWVDLGWAVTPYKAQGLDANHIIHNANTEKSWIHTTEEFYLAASRGKHSYTLFADSSDIASCFERAQSKESTINTHQT
;
A
#
# COMPACT_ATOMS: atom_id res chain seq x y z
N MET A 1 -23.56 -28.54 -9.10
CA MET A 1 -24.61 -27.55 -9.46
C MET A 1 -24.74 -26.59 -8.29
N GLY A 2 -23.72 -25.74 -8.09
CA GLY A 2 -23.66 -24.82 -6.95
C GLY A 2 -24.55 -23.63 -7.22
N LYS A 3 -25.50 -23.34 -6.32
CA LYS A 3 -26.27 -22.11 -6.39
C LYS A 3 -25.29 -20.94 -6.36
N ASP A 4 -25.29 -20.19 -7.46
CA ASP A 4 -24.77 -18.82 -7.53
C ASP A 4 -25.11 -18.13 -6.23
N VAL A 5 -24.09 -17.65 -5.51
CA VAL A 5 -24.39 -16.59 -4.56
C VAL A 5 -24.78 -15.43 -5.45
N ASP A 6 -26.06 -15.07 -5.43
CA ASP A 6 -26.64 -13.92 -6.10
C ASP A 6 -26.15 -12.61 -5.41
N LEU A 7 -24.84 -12.53 -5.14
CA LEU A 7 -24.12 -11.33 -4.75
C LEU A 7 -24.11 -10.45 -6.00
N LYS A 8 -25.19 -9.67 -6.19
CA LYS A 8 -25.31 -8.61 -7.21
C LYS A 8 -24.37 -7.45 -6.91
N LEU A 9 -23.12 -7.74 -6.58
CA LEU A 9 -22.05 -6.78 -6.35
C LEU A 9 -21.42 -6.44 -7.70
N LYS A 10 -21.32 -5.15 -7.99
CA LYS A 10 -20.63 -4.70 -9.20
C LYS A 10 -19.11 -4.75 -8.97
N PRO A 11 -18.30 -4.99 -10.02
CA PRO A 11 -16.85 -4.86 -9.92
C PRO A 11 -16.45 -3.48 -9.36
N GLY A 12 -15.58 -3.48 -8.35
CA GLY A 12 -15.14 -2.27 -7.65
C GLY A 12 -16.12 -1.68 -6.64
N GLN A 13 -17.23 -2.37 -6.35
CA GLN A 13 -18.15 -1.97 -5.29
C GLN A 13 -17.52 -2.22 -3.92
N GLU A 14 -17.49 -1.16 -3.11
CA GLU A 14 -16.95 -1.20 -1.75
C GLU A 14 -18.04 -1.69 -0.77
N ILE A 15 -17.65 -2.62 0.11
CA ILE A 15 -18.51 -3.29 1.10
C ILE A 15 -17.78 -3.30 2.45
N LYS A 16 -18.53 -3.14 3.55
CA LYS A 16 -17.99 -3.11 4.91
C LYS A 16 -18.35 -4.41 5.63
N ILE A 17 -17.37 -5.07 6.24
CA ILE A 17 -17.63 -6.23 7.10
C ILE A 17 -18.24 -5.71 8.42
N ILE A 18 -19.40 -6.25 8.80
CA ILE A 18 -20.12 -5.89 10.04
C ILE A 18 -20.23 -7.05 11.03
N GLY A 19 -19.93 -8.27 10.60
CA GLY A 19 -19.91 -9.44 11.46
C GLY A 19 -19.24 -10.63 10.79
N ALA A 20 -18.79 -11.58 11.59
CA ALA A 20 -18.22 -12.85 11.16
C ALA A 20 -18.79 -13.98 12.01
N ASP A 21 -19.23 -15.04 11.35
CA ASP A 21 -19.67 -16.29 11.98
C ASP A 21 -18.66 -17.39 11.63
N HIS A 22 -17.83 -17.74 12.61
CA HIS A 22 -16.81 -18.77 12.47
C HIS A 22 -17.39 -20.19 12.40
N SER A 23 -18.58 -20.42 12.95
CA SER A 23 -19.20 -21.75 12.94
C SER A 23 -19.79 -22.08 11.58
N ALA A 24 -20.33 -21.07 10.89
CA ALA A 24 -20.88 -21.19 9.55
C ALA A 24 -19.86 -20.84 8.45
N ASN A 25 -18.65 -20.39 8.80
CA ASN A 25 -17.63 -19.87 7.89
C ASN A 25 -18.19 -18.76 6.96
N THR A 26 -18.95 -17.83 7.52
CA THR A 26 -19.56 -16.73 6.75
C THR A 26 -19.21 -15.37 7.33
N ILE A 27 -19.18 -14.36 6.47
CA ILE A 27 -19.08 -12.95 6.85
C ILE A 27 -20.35 -12.21 6.45
N THR A 28 -20.81 -11.34 7.35
CA THR A 28 -21.90 -10.41 7.05
C THR A 28 -21.30 -9.09 6.62
N VAL A 29 -21.65 -8.65 5.41
CA VAL A 29 -21.17 -7.42 4.81
C VAL A 29 -22.33 -6.46 4.54
N GLN A 30 -22.05 -5.17 4.67
CA GLN A 30 -22.98 -4.09 4.37
C GLN A 30 -22.46 -3.29 3.18
N SER A 31 -23.32 -3.05 2.20
CA SER A 31 -23.07 -2.09 1.13
C SER A 31 -24.24 -1.13 1.06
N LYS A 32 -23.98 0.15 1.35
CA LYS A 32 -25.04 1.16 1.53
C LYS A 32 -26.05 0.66 2.56
N ASP A 33 -27.33 0.58 2.21
CA ASP A 33 -28.42 0.15 3.09
C ASP A 33 -28.77 -1.35 2.95
N LYS A 34 -27.96 -2.14 2.23
CA LYS A 34 -28.19 -3.58 2.04
C LYS A 34 -27.14 -4.41 2.74
N GLN A 35 -27.59 -5.47 3.39
CA GLN A 35 -26.74 -6.49 3.97
C GLN A 35 -26.68 -7.72 3.07
N TYR A 36 -25.51 -8.34 3.01
CA TYR A 36 -25.25 -9.57 2.30
C TYR A 36 -24.49 -10.52 3.22
N ILE A 37 -24.71 -11.81 3.04
CA ILE A 37 -23.93 -12.85 3.70
C ILE A 37 -23.04 -13.47 2.62
N ILE A 38 -21.74 -13.48 2.89
CA ILE A 38 -20.74 -14.08 2.02
C ILE A 38 -20.25 -15.35 2.71
N ASP A 39 -20.34 -16.46 1.98
CA ASP A 39 -19.75 -17.74 2.35
C ASP A 39 -18.27 -17.73 1.97
N CYS A 40 -17.39 -17.92 2.95
CA CYS A 40 -15.94 -17.83 2.77
C CYS A 40 -15.34 -19.05 2.06
N GLU A 41 -16.09 -20.15 1.89
CA GLU A 41 -15.64 -21.28 1.06
C GLU A 41 -15.74 -21.01 -0.43
N LYS A 42 -16.51 -19.99 -0.81
CA LYS A 42 -16.74 -19.67 -2.21
C LYS A 42 -15.62 -18.81 -2.76
N ASP A 43 -15.17 -19.20 -3.95
CA ASP A 43 -14.18 -18.44 -4.70
C ASP A 43 -14.83 -17.16 -5.24
N ILE A 44 -14.62 -16.07 -4.52
CA ILE A 44 -15.11 -14.74 -4.85
C ILE A 44 -13.88 -13.83 -4.84
N ASP A 45 -13.65 -13.13 -5.95
CA ASP A 45 -12.55 -12.18 -6.08
C ASP A 45 -12.81 -10.94 -5.21
N LEU A 46 -12.33 -11.00 -3.96
CA LEU A 46 -12.46 -9.95 -2.95
C LEU A 46 -11.09 -9.41 -2.58
N SER A 47 -10.99 -8.08 -2.53
CA SER A 47 -9.83 -7.38 -1.97
C SER A 47 -10.21 -6.78 -0.62
N VAL A 48 -9.42 -7.09 0.41
CA VAL A 48 -9.62 -6.56 1.77
C VAL A 48 -8.76 -5.31 1.96
N TYR A 49 -9.35 -4.29 2.57
CA TYR A 49 -8.66 -3.06 2.94
C TYR A 49 -9.10 -2.63 4.34
N LYS A 50 -8.22 -1.89 5.00
CA LYS A 50 -8.45 -1.33 6.33
C LYS A 50 -8.62 0.18 6.19
N ILE A 51 -9.65 0.71 6.85
CA ILE A 51 -9.84 2.15 6.97
C ILE A 51 -8.89 2.62 8.07
N GLU A 52 -8.07 3.62 7.77
CA GLU A 52 -7.15 4.25 8.70
C GLU A 52 -7.35 5.76 8.70
N GLU A 53 -7.22 6.37 9.87
CA GLU A 53 -7.16 7.83 10.00
C GLU A 53 -5.71 8.27 9.81
N ARG A 54 -5.52 9.33 9.02
CA ARG A 54 -4.21 9.95 8.81
C ARG A 54 -4.36 11.46 8.70
N ASP A 55 -3.40 12.15 9.27
CA ASP A 55 -3.30 13.60 9.18
C ASP A 55 -2.52 14.01 7.93
N PHE A 56 -3.08 14.96 7.19
CA PHE A 56 -2.46 15.57 6.02
C PHE A 56 -2.38 17.08 6.21
N ALA A 57 -1.33 17.68 5.68
CA ALA A 57 -1.11 19.12 5.72
C ALA A 57 -0.68 19.64 4.36
N VAL A 58 -0.80 20.95 4.17
CA VAL A 58 -0.18 21.63 3.04
C VAL A 58 1.34 21.38 3.09
N GLY A 59 1.90 20.97 1.95
CA GLY A 59 3.30 20.57 1.82
C GLY A 59 3.54 19.06 1.92
N SER A 60 2.58 18.27 2.41
CA SER A 60 2.72 16.82 2.50
C SER A 60 2.98 16.18 1.13
N GLN A 61 4.00 15.33 1.07
CA GLN A 61 4.15 14.38 -0.02
C GLN A 61 3.14 13.25 0.19
N ILE A 62 2.46 12.87 -0.88
CA ILE A 62 1.48 11.80 -0.88
C ILE A 62 1.72 10.82 -2.03
N VAL A 63 1.17 9.62 -1.89
CA VAL A 63 1.15 8.59 -2.92
C VAL A 63 -0.26 8.05 -3.08
N MET A 64 -0.70 7.94 -4.33
CA MET A 64 -1.98 7.35 -4.70
C MET A 64 -1.88 5.82 -4.62
N THR A 65 -2.81 5.17 -3.93
CA THR A 65 -2.76 3.72 -3.68
C THR A 65 -3.74 2.91 -4.53
N LYS A 66 -4.61 3.59 -5.31
CA LYS A 66 -5.57 2.95 -6.22
C LYS A 66 -5.70 3.72 -7.52
N ASN A 67 -5.87 3.00 -8.63
CA ASN A 67 -6.19 3.63 -9.92
C ASN A 67 -7.57 4.26 -9.87
N ASP A 68 -7.72 5.48 -10.38
CA ASP A 68 -9.02 6.12 -10.54
C ASP A 68 -9.09 6.89 -11.87
N LYS A 69 -10.10 6.54 -12.69
CA LYS A 69 -10.28 7.12 -14.02
C LYS A 69 -10.82 8.56 -13.99
N LYS A 70 -11.65 8.89 -12.99
CA LYS A 70 -12.24 10.23 -12.83
C LYS A 70 -11.14 11.25 -12.52
N PHE A 71 -10.26 10.93 -11.59
CA PHE A 71 -9.12 11.78 -11.22
C PHE A 71 -7.89 11.56 -12.10
N LYS A 72 -7.93 10.57 -13.01
CA LYS A 72 -6.82 10.15 -13.90
C LYS A 72 -5.55 9.82 -13.12
N VAL A 73 -5.69 9.23 -11.93
CA VAL A 73 -4.57 8.83 -11.07
C VAL A 73 -4.29 7.34 -11.20
N LYS A 74 -3.03 6.96 -10.98
CA LYS A 74 -2.58 5.57 -11.00
C LYS A 74 -1.99 5.20 -9.64
N ASN A 75 -2.07 3.94 -9.26
CA ASN A 75 -1.37 3.41 -8.10
C ASN A 75 0.14 3.69 -8.23
N GLY A 76 0.74 4.20 -7.16
CA GLY A 76 2.13 4.64 -7.10
C GLY A 76 2.38 6.06 -7.61
N LEU A 77 1.36 6.76 -8.13
CA LEU A 77 1.51 8.16 -8.54
C LEU A 77 1.77 9.03 -7.31
N LYS A 78 2.88 9.77 -7.30
CA LYS A 78 3.23 10.70 -6.22
C LYS A 78 2.69 12.10 -6.50
N GLY A 79 2.40 12.82 -5.43
CA GLY A 79 1.96 14.21 -5.49
C GLY A 79 2.35 14.99 -4.25
N LYS A 80 2.26 16.31 -4.33
CA LYS A 80 2.43 17.21 -3.20
C LYS A 80 1.14 17.96 -2.97
N ILE A 81 0.63 17.97 -1.74
CA ILE A 81 -0.51 18.81 -1.37
C ILE A 81 -0.05 20.27 -1.38
N THR A 82 -0.60 21.10 -2.26
CA THR A 82 -0.28 22.53 -2.35
C THR A 82 -1.29 23.39 -1.62
N ASN A 83 -2.53 22.90 -1.47
CA ASN A 83 -3.58 23.60 -0.75
C ASN A 83 -4.59 22.59 -0.17
N ILE A 84 -5.17 22.92 0.97
CA ILE A 84 -6.36 22.27 1.53
C ILE A 84 -7.38 23.37 1.75
N SER A 85 -8.47 23.35 0.99
CA SER A 85 -9.52 24.36 1.13
C SER A 85 -10.27 24.22 2.46
N GLU A 86 -10.94 25.28 2.90
CA GLU A 86 -11.87 25.24 4.04
C GLU A 86 -12.99 24.20 3.86
N SER A 87 -13.32 23.85 2.62
CA SER A 87 -14.31 22.83 2.29
C SER A 87 -13.75 21.40 2.25
N GLY A 88 -12.49 21.21 2.66
CA GLY A 88 -11.80 19.92 2.71
C GLY A 88 -11.28 19.41 1.35
N MET A 89 -11.19 20.27 0.34
CA MET A 89 -10.67 19.89 -0.98
C MET A 89 -9.14 19.92 -0.97
N PHE A 90 -8.53 18.82 -1.38
CA PHE A 90 -7.10 18.69 -1.52
C PHE A 90 -6.73 19.08 -2.94
N GLN A 91 -5.83 20.06 -3.06
CA GLN A 91 -5.16 20.37 -4.30
C GLN A 91 -3.78 19.70 -4.30
N VAL A 92 -3.55 18.82 -5.28
CA VAL A 92 -2.34 18.03 -5.36
C VAL A 92 -1.61 18.30 -6.66
N GLU A 93 -0.38 18.81 -6.56
CA GLU A 93 0.53 18.96 -7.68
C GLU A 93 1.24 17.63 -7.98
N ILE A 94 1.20 17.21 -9.24
CA ILE A 94 1.93 16.03 -9.72
C ILE A 94 3.29 16.48 -10.26
N PRO A 95 4.41 16.05 -9.63
CA PRO A 95 5.75 16.44 -10.05
C PRO A 95 6.02 16.11 -11.52
N ASN A 96 6.76 16.99 -12.21
CA ASN A 96 7.20 16.82 -13.59
C ASN A 96 6.08 16.65 -14.64
N GLN A 97 4.82 16.90 -14.28
CA GLN A 97 3.68 16.80 -15.21
C GLN A 97 2.89 18.12 -15.34
N ASN A 98 3.29 19.17 -14.61
CA ASN A 98 2.60 20.46 -14.53
C ASN A 98 1.07 20.30 -14.40
N ARG A 99 0.67 19.32 -13.61
CA ARG A 99 -0.70 18.83 -13.51
C ARG A 99 -1.14 18.94 -12.07
N ILE A 100 -2.34 19.49 -11.90
CA ILE A 100 -3.02 19.58 -10.62
C ILE A 100 -4.16 18.56 -10.61
N VAL A 101 -4.34 17.89 -9.47
CA VAL A 101 -5.46 16.99 -9.21
C VAL A 101 -6.17 17.50 -7.96
N ASP A 102 -7.43 17.89 -8.13
CA ASP A 102 -8.30 18.30 -7.04
C ASP A 102 -9.25 17.17 -6.69
N PHE A 103 -9.28 16.78 -5.42
CA PHE A 103 -10.23 15.80 -4.91
C PHE A 103 -10.56 16.08 -3.45
N LYS A 104 -11.72 15.59 -3.00
CA LYS A 104 -12.00 15.48 -1.58
C LYS A 104 -11.74 14.05 -1.10
N PRO A 105 -11.25 13.82 0.12
CA PRO A 105 -11.04 12.48 0.66
C PRO A 105 -12.27 11.57 0.59
N GLU A 106 -13.50 12.11 0.65
CA GLU A 106 -14.73 11.32 0.52
C GLU A 106 -14.99 10.84 -0.92
N GLN A 107 -14.39 11.49 -1.91
CA GLN A 107 -14.49 11.07 -3.32
C GLN A 107 -13.35 10.13 -3.71
N TYR A 108 -12.21 10.22 -3.03
CA TYR A 108 -11.05 9.39 -3.25
C TYR A 108 -10.23 9.27 -1.96
N SER A 109 -10.43 8.18 -1.22
CA SER A 109 -9.75 7.91 0.06
C SER A 109 -8.48 7.07 -0.08
N TRP A 110 -8.04 6.81 -1.32
CA TRP A 110 -6.94 5.89 -1.62
C TRP A 110 -5.60 6.62 -1.72
N VAL A 111 -5.22 7.26 -0.61
CA VAL A 111 -4.02 8.10 -0.49
C VAL A 111 -3.24 7.72 0.77
N ASP A 112 -1.92 7.73 0.69
CA ASP A 112 -1.03 7.62 1.84
C ASP A 112 0.05 8.71 1.81
N LEU A 113 0.74 8.95 2.93
CA LEU A 113 1.90 9.82 2.97
C LEU A 113 3.04 9.22 2.14
N GLY A 114 3.63 10.05 1.29
CA GLY A 114 4.70 9.70 0.36
C GLY A 114 6.10 10.07 0.85
N TRP A 115 6.24 10.50 2.10
CA TRP A 115 7.52 10.92 2.69
C TRP A 115 8.51 9.76 2.87
N ALA A 116 8.00 8.60 3.26
CA ALA A 116 8.77 7.39 3.42
C ALA A 116 8.04 6.26 2.72
N VAL A 117 8.81 5.41 2.05
CA VAL A 117 8.31 4.20 1.40
C VAL A 117 9.11 3.02 1.90
N THR A 118 8.49 1.84 1.93
CA THR A 118 9.26 0.63 2.19
C THR A 118 10.21 0.37 1.01
N PRO A 119 11.37 -0.26 1.24
CA PRO A 119 12.33 -0.57 0.17
C PRO A 119 11.68 -1.31 -1.01
N TYR A 120 10.77 -2.25 -0.72
CA TYR A 120 10.02 -2.97 -1.74
C TYR A 120 9.12 -2.05 -2.60
N LYS A 121 8.43 -1.09 -1.97
CA LYS A 121 7.64 -0.07 -2.68
C LYS A 121 8.51 0.95 -3.43
N ALA A 122 9.81 1.04 -3.09
CA ALA A 122 10.78 1.86 -3.80
C ALA A 122 11.34 1.19 -5.07
N GLN A 123 10.90 -0.03 -5.42
CA GLN A 123 11.39 -0.70 -6.62
C GLN A 123 11.06 0.10 -7.89
N GLY A 124 12.09 0.42 -8.67
CA GLY A 124 11.96 1.23 -9.88
C GLY A 124 11.93 2.74 -9.64
N LEU A 125 12.07 3.20 -8.39
CA LEU A 125 12.28 4.60 -8.05
C LEU A 125 13.77 4.87 -7.85
N ASP A 126 14.24 6.02 -8.30
CA ASP A 126 15.59 6.53 -8.05
C ASP A 126 15.55 7.83 -7.23
N ALA A 127 16.59 8.07 -6.44
CA ALA A 127 16.73 9.30 -5.66
C ALA A 127 18.20 9.75 -5.60
N ASN A 128 18.43 11.05 -5.45
CA ASN A 128 19.80 11.56 -5.30
C ASN A 128 20.42 11.13 -3.96
N HIS A 129 19.64 11.20 -2.89
CA HIS A 129 20.05 10.90 -1.52
C HIS A 129 19.05 9.93 -0.91
N ILE A 130 19.54 8.83 -0.35
CA ILE A 130 18.72 7.85 0.38
C ILE A 130 18.92 8.03 1.88
N ILE A 131 17.81 8.12 2.60
CA ILE A 131 17.76 8.02 4.05
C ILE A 131 17.02 6.72 4.36
N HIS A 132 17.74 5.74 4.91
CA HIS A 132 17.18 4.46 5.32
C HIS A 132 17.14 4.40 6.85
N ASN A 133 15.95 4.22 7.42
CA ASN A 133 15.77 3.96 8.84
C ASN A 133 15.55 2.46 9.08
N ALA A 134 16.41 1.83 9.88
CA ALA A 134 16.34 0.43 10.24
C ALA A 134 16.43 0.26 11.76
N ASN A 135 15.74 -0.75 12.30
CA ASN A 135 15.70 -1.00 13.74
C ASN A 135 15.90 -2.50 14.03
N THR A 136 16.71 -2.82 15.04
CA THR A 136 17.04 -4.20 15.44
C THR A 136 15.87 -5.01 16.01
N GLU A 137 14.86 -4.38 16.63
CA GLU A 137 13.62 -5.03 17.10
C GLU A 137 12.85 -5.71 15.96
N LYS A 138 12.93 -5.13 14.76
CA LYS A 138 12.34 -5.68 13.54
C LYS A 138 13.39 -6.35 12.66
N SER A 139 14.46 -6.88 13.26
CA SER A 139 15.57 -7.51 12.53
C SER A 139 15.13 -8.53 11.48
N TRP A 140 14.02 -9.24 11.69
CA TRP A 140 13.47 -10.26 10.79
C TRP A 140 13.05 -9.76 9.39
N ILE A 141 12.78 -8.45 9.22
CA ILE A 141 12.45 -7.89 7.89
C ILE A 141 13.67 -7.41 7.10
N HIS A 142 14.80 -7.22 7.78
CA HIS A 142 16.04 -6.75 7.16
C HIS A 142 16.75 -7.91 6.49
N THR A 143 17.05 -7.80 5.20
CA THR A 143 17.80 -8.83 4.47
C THR A 143 18.84 -8.20 3.57
N THR A 144 19.79 -9.00 3.09
CA THR A 144 20.80 -8.50 2.16
C THR A 144 20.17 -7.90 0.90
N GLU A 145 19.11 -8.54 0.39
CA GLU A 145 18.38 -8.09 -0.80
C GLU A 145 17.61 -6.80 -0.55
N GLU A 146 17.01 -6.66 0.64
CA GLU A 146 16.29 -5.44 1.01
C GLU A 146 17.25 -4.26 1.17
N PHE A 147 18.39 -4.46 1.83
CA PHE A 147 19.46 -3.46 1.90
C PHE A 147 19.99 -3.09 0.51
N TYR A 148 20.30 -4.08 -0.33
CA TYR A 148 20.78 -3.87 -1.69
C TYR A 148 19.75 -3.11 -2.53
N LEU A 149 18.47 -3.48 -2.43
CA LEU A 149 17.38 -2.80 -3.12
C LEU A 149 17.29 -1.34 -2.72
N ALA A 150 17.42 -1.02 -1.43
CA ALA A 150 17.42 0.35 -0.94
C ALA A 150 18.66 1.14 -1.39
N ALA A 151 19.85 0.56 -1.21
CA ALA A 151 21.14 1.19 -1.53
C ALA A 151 21.29 1.48 -3.03
N SER A 152 20.86 0.55 -3.89
CA SER A 152 20.94 0.70 -5.35
C SER A 152 20.04 1.80 -5.93
N ARG A 153 19.13 2.40 -5.14
CA ARG A 153 18.28 3.53 -5.60
C ARG A 153 18.96 4.89 -5.45
N GLY A 154 20.02 4.98 -4.66
CA GLY A 154 20.76 6.21 -4.42
C GLY A 154 21.75 6.53 -5.52
N LYS A 155 21.70 7.75 -6.08
CA LYS A 155 22.68 8.20 -7.07
C LYS A 155 23.94 8.77 -6.43
N HIS A 156 23.82 9.51 -5.33
CA HIS A 156 24.94 10.26 -4.74
C HIS A 156 25.29 9.83 -3.31
N SER A 157 24.30 9.60 -2.45
CA SER A 157 24.57 9.22 -1.06
C SER A 157 23.53 8.27 -0.49
N TYR A 158 23.97 7.53 0.52
CA TYR A 158 23.13 6.65 1.32
C TYR A 158 23.46 6.86 2.79
N THR A 159 22.44 7.10 3.60
CA THR A 159 22.57 7.31 5.04
C THR A 159 21.66 6.32 5.76
N LEU A 160 22.25 5.46 6.57
CA LEU A 160 21.53 4.51 7.42
C LEU A 160 21.41 5.11 8.83
N PHE A 161 20.18 5.27 9.30
CA PHE A 161 19.88 5.54 10.69
C PHE A 161 19.45 4.23 11.33
N ALA A 162 20.13 3.88 12.43
CA ALA A 162 19.84 2.68 13.19
C ALA A 162 19.93 2.94 14.69
N ASP A 163 19.22 2.12 15.43
CA ASP A 163 19.20 2.08 16.90
C ASP A 163 20.46 1.46 17.50
N SER A 164 21.10 0.52 16.81
CA SER A 164 22.36 -0.12 17.20
C SER A 164 23.24 -0.44 15.98
N SER A 165 24.55 -0.56 16.20
CA SER A 165 25.49 -1.10 15.21
C SER A 165 25.20 -2.55 14.82
N ASP A 166 24.48 -3.29 15.67
CA ASP A 166 24.11 -4.70 15.43
C ASP A 166 23.21 -4.86 14.21
N ILE A 167 22.60 -3.78 13.72
CA ILE A 167 21.80 -3.77 12.50
C ILE A 167 22.57 -4.31 11.29
N ALA A 168 23.90 -4.15 11.26
CA ALA A 168 24.75 -4.65 10.18
C ALA A 168 24.60 -6.17 10.04
N SER A 169 24.63 -6.90 11.16
CA SER A 169 24.45 -8.36 11.18
C SER A 169 23.06 -8.79 10.72
N CYS A 170 22.03 -7.95 10.92
CA CYS A 170 20.68 -8.23 10.46
C CYS A 170 20.59 -8.27 8.92
N PHE A 171 21.37 -7.44 8.22
CA PHE A 171 21.41 -7.42 6.76
C PHE A 171 22.25 -8.55 6.15
N GLU A 172 23.03 -9.30 6.93
CA GLU A 172 23.81 -10.44 6.42
C GLU A 172 22.94 -11.66 6.13
N ARG A 173 21.70 -11.68 6.64
CA ARG A 173 20.73 -12.72 6.34
C ARG A 173 20.20 -12.57 4.92
N ALA A 174 20.49 -13.54 4.06
CA ALA A 174 19.88 -13.65 2.74
C ALA A 174 18.42 -14.10 2.83
N GLN A 175 17.59 -13.62 1.91
CA GLN A 175 16.20 -14.06 1.79
C GLN A 175 16.18 -15.48 1.20
N SER A 176 15.75 -16.47 1.99
CA SER A 176 15.50 -17.81 1.45
C SER A 176 14.31 -17.77 0.50
N LYS A 177 14.55 -18.03 -0.79
CA LYS A 177 13.52 -18.26 -1.80
C LYS A 177 13.75 -19.63 -2.41
N GLU A 178 12.92 -20.58 -2.03
CA GLU A 178 12.87 -21.87 -2.70
C GLU A 178 11.78 -21.83 -3.79
N SER A 179 12.15 -22.22 -5.00
CA SER A 179 11.22 -22.46 -6.09
C SER A 179 10.96 -23.97 -6.18
N THR A 180 9.72 -24.37 -6.44
CA THR A 180 9.34 -25.78 -6.68
C THR A 180 10.10 -26.40 -7.86
N ILE A 181 10.72 -25.60 -8.72
CA ILE A 181 11.55 -26.08 -9.84
C ILE A 181 12.90 -26.63 -9.34
N ASN A 182 13.39 -26.20 -8.17
CA ASN A 182 14.72 -26.57 -7.66
C ASN A 182 14.76 -27.95 -6.99
N THR A 183 13.64 -28.66 -6.85
CA THR A 183 13.56 -29.96 -6.13
C THR A 183 13.87 -31.20 -6.99
N HIS A 184 14.32 -31.06 -8.25
CA HIS A 184 14.63 -32.19 -9.13
C HIS A 184 16.03 -32.14 -9.77
N GLN A 185 17.06 -31.87 -8.97
CA GLN A 185 18.43 -32.19 -9.34
C GLN A 185 19.11 -32.96 -8.21
N THR A 186 18.86 -34.26 -8.17
CA THR A 186 19.69 -35.28 -7.52
C THR A 186 20.03 -36.34 -8.54
#